data_AF-A0A3C0N566-F1
#
_entry.id   AF-A0A3C0N566-F1
#
_cell.length_a   1.000
_cell.length_b   1.000
_cell.length_c   1.000
_cell.angle_alpha   90.00
_cell.angle_beta   90.00
_cell.angle_gamma   90.00
#
_symmetry.space_group_name_H-M   'P 1'
#
loop_
_entity.id
_entity.type
_entity.pdbx_description
1 polymer ?
#
loop_
_entity_poly.entity_id
_entity_poly.type
_entity_poly.pdbx_seq_one_letter_code
_entity_poly.pdbx_strand_id
1 'polypeptide(L)' 'IDVQNVQVIAFEIQNRGSRRIDESQVLPGLDIALLEEAFRRSREMNHGKVSAWLLSQFQA' A
#
# COMPACT_ATOMS: atom_id res chain seq x y z
N ILE A 1 -8.03 -6.18 -2.28
CA ILE A 1 -8.24 -4.87 -1.62
C ILE A 1 -9.69 -4.81 -1.18
N ASP A 2 -9.95 -4.55 0.09
CA ASP A 2 -11.28 -4.17 0.56
C ASP A 2 -11.43 -2.65 0.36
N VAL A 3 -12.20 -2.29 -0.67
CA VAL A 3 -12.38 -0.88 -1.06
C VAL A 3 -13.23 -0.13 -0.04
N GLN A 4 -14.19 -0.79 0.61
CA GLN A 4 -15.09 -0.14 1.57
C GLN A 4 -14.32 0.26 2.83
N ASN A 5 -13.52 -0.67 3.35
CA ASN A 5 -12.75 -0.47 4.58
C ASN A 5 -11.36 0.17 4.36
N VAL A 6 -10.96 0.44 3.11
CA VAL A 6 -9.60 0.91 2.76
C VAL A 6 -8.53 -0.04 3.29
N GLN A 7 -8.71 -1.33 3.04
CA GLN A 7 -7.77 -2.35 3.51
C GLN A 7 -7.05 -3.03 2.34
N VAL A 8 -5.73 -3.09 2.42
CA VAL A 8 -4.88 -3.84 1.50
C VAL A 8 -4.52 -5.16 2.16
N ILE A 9 -4.92 -6.25 1.51
CA ILE A 9 -4.62 -7.60 1.96
C ILE A 9 -3.65 -8.17 0.92
N ALA A 10 -2.36 -8.16 1.25
CA ALA A 10 -1.30 -8.63 0.37
C ALA A 10 -0.88 -10.06 0.77
N PHE A 11 -0.60 -10.88 -0.24
CA PHE A 11 -0.14 -12.25 -0.05
C PHE A 11 1.02 -12.56 -0.98
N GLU A 12 2.00 -13.32 -0.47
CA GLU A 12 2.96 -14.04 -1.29
C GLU A 12 2.45 -15.47 -1.54
N ILE A 13 2.68 -15.99 -2.75
CA ILE A 13 2.36 -17.38 -3.09
C ILE A 13 3.65 -18.20 -3.00
N GLN A 14 3.67 -19.18 -2.12
CA GLN A 14 4.83 -20.06 -1.91
C GLN A 14 4.38 -21.46 -1.51
N ASN A 15 5.11 -22.49 -1.95
CA ASN A 15 4.91 -23.88 -1.50
C ASN A 15 3.47 -24.41 -1.64
N ARG A 16 2.78 -24.04 -2.72
CA ARG A 16 1.36 -24.36 -2.98
C ARG A 16 0.37 -23.75 -1.95
N GLY A 17 0.82 -22.78 -1.15
CA GLY A 17 0.00 -21.99 -0.25
C GLY A 17 0.19 -20.48 -0.48
N SER A 18 -0.45 -19.70 0.38
CA SER A 18 -0.26 -18.25 0.46
C SER A 18 0.03 -17.83 1.89
N ARG A 19 0.86 -16.79 2.04
CA ARG A 19 1.15 -16.16 3.33
C ARG A 19 0.87 -14.67 3.22
N ARG A 20 0.23 -14.09 4.25
CA ARG A 20 0.04 -12.64 4.32
C ARG A 20 1.39 -11.95 4.46
N ILE A 21 1.57 -10.85 3.76
CA ILE A 21 2.76 -10.01 3.82
C ILE A 21 2.37 -8.58 4.18
N ASP A 22 3.23 -7.94 4.98
CA ASP A 22 3.09 -6.55 5.39
C ASP A 22 4.04 -5.63 4.61
N GLU A 23 4.97 -6.20 3.85
CA GLU A 23 5.92 -5.48 2.99
C GLU A 23 5.92 -6.08 1.57
N SER A 24 6.06 -5.22 0.56
CA SER A 24 6.12 -5.64 -0.83
C SER A 24 7.34 -6.52 -1.13
N GLN A 25 7.09 -7.68 -1.74
CA GLN A 25 8.15 -8.56 -2.23
C GLN A 25 8.75 -8.09 -3.58
N VAL A 26 8.15 -7.07 -4.21
CA VAL A 26 8.61 -6.51 -5.50
C VAL A 26 9.33 -5.18 -5.32
N LEU A 27 8.93 -4.40 -4.31
CA LEU A 27 9.52 -3.12 -3.96
C LEU A 27 10.00 -3.17 -2.51
N PRO A 28 11.25 -3.60 -2.26
CA PRO A 28 11.79 -3.67 -0.91
C PRO A 28 11.69 -2.31 -0.21
N GLY A 29 11.29 -2.32 1.06
CA GLY A 29 11.04 -1.14 1.88
C GLY A 29 9.64 -0.55 1.75
N LEU A 30 8.78 -1.05 0.85
CA LEU A 30 7.40 -0.58 0.74
C LEU A 30 6.46 -1.33 1.69
N ASP A 31 6.13 -0.68 2.80
CA ASP A 31 5.09 -1.13 3.73
C ASP A 31 3.69 -1.06 3.08
N ILE A 32 2.90 -2.12 3.23
CA ILE A 32 1.52 -2.20 2.74
C ILE A 32 0.61 -1.20 3.47
N ALA A 33 0.90 -0.88 4.74
CA ALA A 33 0.17 0.13 5.50
C ALA A 33 0.32 1.54 4.89
N LEU A 34 1.45 1.83 4.23
CA LEU A 34 1.64 3.10 3.52
C LEU A 34 0.69 3.22 2.32
N LEU A 35 0.37 2.12 1.64
CA LEU A 35 -0.61 2.09 0.56
C LEU A 35 -2.03 2.33 1.08
N GLU A 36 -2.39 1.76 2.23
CA GLU A 36 -3.70 2.02 2.87
C GLU A 36 -3.87 3.51 3.20
N GLU A 37 -2.82 4.16 3.71
CA GLU A 37 -2.85 5.59 3.99
C GLU A 37 -2.95 6.43 2.70
N ALA A 38 -2.24 6.04 1.63
CA ALA A 38 -2.40 6.68 0.32
C ALA A 38 -3.84 6.58 -0.19
N PHE A 39 -4.47 5.41 -0.06
CA PHE A 39 -5.87 5.22 -0.44
C PHE A 39 -6.83 6.01 0.44
N ARG A 40 -6.57 6.11 1.75
CA ARG A 40 -7.36 6.95 2.67
C ARG A 40 -7.32 8.41 2.23
N ARG A 41 -6.13 8.95 1.97
CA ARG A 41 -5.93 10.32 1.49
C ARG A 41 -6.59 10.57 0.13
N SER A 42 -6.62 9.57 -0.75
CA SER A 42 -7.28 9.69 -2.07
C SER A 42 -8.79 9.93 -2.01
N ARG A 43 -9.43 9.66 -0.87
CA ARG A 43 -10.85 9.97 -0.64
C ARG A 43 -11.09 11.46 -0.34
N GLU A 44 -10.06 12.19 0.10
CA GLU A 44 -10.16 13.58 0.56
C GLU A 44 -9.38 14.55 -0.33
N MET A 45 -8.36 14.05 -1.03
CA MET A 45 -7.41 14.83 -1.81
C MET A 45 -7.42 14.38 -3.27
N ASN A 46 -7.17 15.31 -4.18
CA ASN A 46 -6.97 14.96 -5.58
C ASN A 46 -5.74 14.06 -5.76
N HIS A 47 -5.74 13.26 -6.84
CA HIS A 47 -4.68 12.28 -7.09
C HIS A 47 -3.28 12.90 -7.15
N GLY A 48 -3.13 14.10 -7.73
CA GLY A 48 -1.82 14.77 -7.82
C GLY A 48 -1.20 15.07 -6.44
N LYS A 49 -2.00 15.56 -5.48
CA LYS A 49 -1.53 15.82 -4.12
C LYS A 49 -1.18 14.55 -3.37
N VAL A 50 -1.96 13.48 -3.56
CA VAL A 50 -1.68 12.17 -2.95
C VAL A 50 -0.40 11.57 -3.51
N SER A 51 -0.19 11.62 -4.83
CA SER A 51 1.04 11.14 -5.47
C SER A 51 2.27 11.90 -4.97
N ALA A 52 2.19 13.23 -4.87
CA ALA A 52 3.30 14.04 -4.35
C ALA A 52 3.63 13.70 -2.89
N TRP A 53 2.60 13.51 -2.04
CA TRP A 53 2.77 13.08 -0.65
C TRP A 53 3.38 11.68 -0.55
N LEU A 54 2.89 10.72 -1.33
CA LEU A 54 3.39 9.35 -1.29
C LEU A 54 4.88 9.30 -1.68
N LEU A 55 5.27 10.06 -2.71
CA LEU A 55 6.67 10.17 -3.12
C LEU A 55 7.57 10.76 -2.02
N SER A 56 7.07 11.69 -1.21
CA SER A 56 7.87 12.25 -0.12
C SER A 56 8.14 11.25 1.01
N GLN A 57 7.31 10.21 1.16
CA GLN A 57 7.54 9.15 2.16
C GLN A 57 8.74 8.28 1.81
N PHE A 58 9.19 8.27 0.55
CA PHE A 58 10.37 7.53 0.10
C PHE A 58 11.67 8.37 0.11
N GLN A 59 11.59 9.65 0.48
CA GLN A 59 12.73 10.58 0.48
C GLN A 59 13.32 10.79 1.89
N ALA A 60 12.82 10.08 2.90
CA ALA A 60 13.26 10.17 4.28
C ALA A 60 14.51 9.33 4.57
#